data_AF-A0AB34CQQ0-F1
#
_entry.id   AF-A0AB34CQQ0-F1
#
_cell.length_a   1.000
_cell.length_b   1.000
_cell.length_c   1.000
_cell.angle_alpha   90.00
_cell.angle_beta   90.00
_cell.angle_gamma   90.00
#
_symmetry.space_group_name_H-M   'P 1'
#
loop_
_entity.id
_entity.type
_entity.pdbx_description
1 polymer ?
#
loop_
_entity_poly.entity_id
_entity_poly.type
_entity_poly.pdbx_seq_one_letter_code
_entity_poly.pdbx_strand_id
1 'polypeptide(L)'
;MHPDELAGSAMPAAYVRDDRSWIDAQLSTLPPHIRERIAGEYARVYQAAFDAEPVSFRQENAGRKAANKRLREFCTRYSPSVRGYTVNPPKTV
;
A
#
# COMPACT_ATOMS: atom_id res chain seq x y z
N MET A 1 15.63 11.39 -21.42
CA MET A 1 14.77 11.94 -20.37
C MET A 1 13.91 10.80 -19.84
N HIS A 2 14.26 10.23 -18.69
CA HIS A 2 13.40 9.26 -18.00
C HIS A 2 12.55 10.06 -17.00
N PRO A 3 11.22 10.11 -17.13
CA PRO A 3 10.37 10.89 -16.26
C PRO A 3 10.13 10.10 -14.97
N ASP A 4 11.17 10.00 -14.15
CA ASP A 4 11.07 9.67 -12.71
C ASP A 4 10.75 10.95 -11.88
N GLU A 5 10.43 12.06 -12.57
CA GLU A 5 10.22 13.41 -12.03
C GLU A 5 8.74 13.77 -11.74
N LEU A 6 7.84 12.81 -11.60
CA LEU A 6 6.51 13.10 -11.04
C LEU A 6 6.56 13.05 -9.51
N ALA A 7 7.15 14.11 -8.97
CA ALA A 7 7.04 14.51 -7.57
C ALA A 7 5.58 14.42 -7.09
N GLY A 8 5.30 13.48 -6.19
CA GLY A 8 4.02 13.44 -5.47
C GLY A 8 3.62 12.09 -4.91
N SER A 9 4.09 10.98 -5.48
CA SER A 9 3.65 9.64 -5.07
C SER A 9 4.85 8.75 -4.81
N ALA A 10 5.14 8.50 -3.54
CA ALA A 10 6.19 7.56 -3.14
C ALA A 10 5.78 6.16 -3.59
N MET A 11 6.23 5.74 -4.77
CA MET A 11 5.94 4.40 -5.27
C MET A 11 6.68 3.36 -4.41
N PRO A 12 6.03 2.24 -4.05
CA PRO A 12 6.70 1.16 -3.32
C PRO A 12 7.84 0.56 -4.15
N ALA A 13 8.88 0.04 -3.48
CA ALA A 13 10.02 -0.59 -4.16
C ALA A 13 9.66 -1.91 -4.87
N ALA A 14 8.63 -2.61 -4.39
CA ALA A 14 8.14 -3.86 -4.96
C ALA A 14 6.61 -3.78 -5.15
N TYR A 15 6.18 -3.87 -6.40
CA TYR A 15 4.77 -3.90 -6.80
C TYR A 15 4.61 -4.46 -8.23
N VAL A 16 3.39 -4.87 -8.56
CA VAL A 16 3.02 -5.32 -9.91
C VAL A 16 2.70 -4.09 -10.78
N ARG A 17 3.28 -4.01 -11.99
CA ARG A 17 3.15 -2.82 -12.84
C ARG A 17 1.72 -2.48 -13.22
N ASP A 18 0.85 -3.47 -13.36
CA ASP A 18 -0.58 -3.28 -13.63
C ASP A 18 -1.30 -2.55 -12.50
N ASP A 19 -0.87 -2.75 -11.24
CA ASP A 19 -1.47 -2.09 -10.08
C ASP A 19 -0.93 -0.69 -9.84
N ARG A 20 0.06 -0.22 -10.63
CA ARG A 20 0.71 1.08 -10.43
C ARG A 20 -0.30 2.22 -10.32
N SER A 21 -1.22 2.30 -11.29
CA SER A 21 -2.24 3.37 -11.34
C SER A 21 -3.20 3.30 -10.15
N TRP A 22 -3.53 2.09 -9.69
CA TRP A 22 -4.38 1.90 -8.53
C TRP A 22 -3.67 2.28 -7.22
N ILE A 23 -2.42 1.85 -7.04
CA ILE A 23 -1.60 2.19 -5.87
C ILE A 23 -1.40 3.71 -5.81
N ASP A 24 -1.10 4.33 -6.95
CA ASP A 24 -0.94 5.78 -7.05
C ASP A 24 -2.21 6.55 -6.65
N ALA A 25 -3.37 6.11 -7.13
CA ALA A 25 -4.66 6.66 -6.73
C ALA A 25 -4.91 6.51 -5.23
N GLN A 26 -4.61 5.33 -4.64
CA GLN A 26 -4.74 5.10 -3.20
C GLN A 26 -3.79 5.99 -2.38
N LEU A 27 -2.51 6.06 -2.74
CA LEU A 27 -1.52 6.90 -2.05
C LEU A 27 -1.87 8.39 -2.17
N SER A 28 -2.43 8.82 -3.31
CA SER A 28 -2.89 10.19 -3.51
C SER A 28 -4.01 10.59 -2.53
N THR A 29 -4.81 9.64 -2.03
CA THR A 29 -5.82 9.92 -0.98
C THR A 29 -5.19 10.24 0.39
N LEU A 30 -3.93 9.85 0.58
CA LEU A 30 -3.23 10.02 1.84
C LEU A 30 -2.42 11.32 1.87
N PRO A 31 -2.20 11.92 3.05
CA PRO A 31 -1.26 13.03 3.22
C PRO A 31 0.17 12.66 2.79
N PRO A 32 0.94 13.60 2.21
CA PRO A 32 2.28 13.33 1.67
C PRO A 32 3.24 12.73 2.70
N HIS A 33 3.16 13.15 3.97
CA HIS A 33 4.04 12.67 5.05
C HIS A 33 3.84 11.19 5.42
N ILE A 34 2.70 10.57 5.09
CA ILE A 34 2.49 9.13 5.32
C ILE A 34 2.64 8.28 4.06
N ARG A 35 2.63 8.88 2.86
CA ARG A 35 2.75 8.15 1.59
C ARG A 35 4.01 7.29 1.55
N GLU A 36 5.16 7.86 1.89
CA GLU A 36 6.45 7.15 1.93
C GLU A 36 6.44 5.98 2.89
N ARG A 37 5.89 6.18 4.10
CA ARG A 37 5.77 5.13 5.11
C ARG A 37 4.89 3.98 4.61
N ILE A 38 3.74 4.30 4.03
CA ILE A 38 2.79 3.31 3.53
C ILE A 38 3.35 2.58 2.29
N ALA A 39 4.08 3.27 1.42
CA ALA A 39 4.78 2.65 0.31
C ALA A 39 5.84 1.64 0.78
N GLY A 40 6.62 1.99 1.80
CA GLY A 40 7.57 1.08 2.44
C GLY A 40 6.89 -0.13 3.07
N GLU A 41 5.77 0.06 3.79
CA GLU A 41 4.98 -1.04 4.34
C GLU A 41 4.36 -1.92 3.26
N TYR A 42 3.86 -1.34 2.17
CA TYR A 42 3.30 -2.07 1.03
C TYR A 42 4.33 -3.04 0.47
N ALA A 43 5.55 -2.55 0.19
CA ALA A 43 6.63 -3.38 -0.35
C ALA A 43 7.01 -4.52 0.61
N ARG A 44 7.08 -4.24 1.93
CA ARG A 44 7.35 -5.27 2.94
C ARG A 44 6.29 -6.37 2.98
N VAL A 45 5.02 -5.99 2.91
CA VAL A 45 3.90 -6.95 2.93
C VAL A 45 3.83 -7.76 1.65
N TYR A 46 4.08 -7.12 0.51
CA TYR A 46 4.19 -7.79 -0.78
C TYR A 46 5.27 -8.87 -0.72
N GLN A 47 6.48 -8.50 -0.29
CA GLN A 47 7.61 -9.43 -0.19
C GLN A 47 7.33 -10.56 0.81
N ALA A 48 6.83 -10.25 2.00
CA ALA A 48 6.52 -11.27 3.00
C ALA A 48 5.47 -12.29 2.52
N ALA A 49 4.44 -11.85 1.80
CA ALA A 49 3.42 -12.73 1.24
C ALA A 49 3.91 -13.48 -0.01
N PHE A 50 4.84 -12.89 -0.76
CA PHE A 50 5.53 -13.54 -1.87
C PHE A 50 6.40 -14.71 -1.35
N ASP A 51 7.24 -14.45 -0.34
CA ASP A 51 8.12 -15.46 0.28
C ASP A 51 7.33 -16.55 1.02
N ALA A 52 6.17 -16.22 1.58
CA ALA A 52 5.31 -17.18 2.27
C ALA A 52 4.58 -18.14 1.33
N GLU A 53 4.40 -17.79 0.06
CA GLU A 53 3.70 -18.63 -0.92
C GLU A 53 4.68 -19.65 -1.54
N PRO A 54 4.46 -20.97 -1.35
CA PRO A 54 5.37 -21.99 -1.86
C PRO A 54 5.26 -22.20 -3.39
N VAL A 55 4.19 -21.71 -4.01
CA VAL A 55 3.90 -21.93 -5.43
C VAL A 55 4.33 -20.72 -6.26
N SER A 56 5.45 -20.83 -6.99
CA SER A 56 6.10 -19.72 -7.70
C SER A 56 5.18 -18.87 -8.59
N PHE A 57 4.24 -19.49 -9.31
CA PHE A 57 3.31 -18.75 -10.18
C PHE A 57 2.17 -18.06 -9.41
N ARG A 58 1.96 -18.40 -8.14
CA ARG A 58 0.96 -17.77 -7.25
C ARG A 58 1.57 -16.69 -6.37
N GLN A 59 2.88 -16.69 -6.18
CA GLN A 59 3.61 -15.77 -5.30
C GLN A 59 3.29 -14.31 -5.62
N GLU A 60 3.31 -13.93 -6.89
CA GLU A 60 2.97 -12.57 -7.32
C GLU A 60 1.52 -12.20 -6.94
N ASN A 61 0.58 -13.11 -7.18
CA ASN A 61 -0.83 -12.87 -6.88
C ASN A 61 -1.12 -12.86 -5.37
N ALA A 62 -0.40 -13.67 -4.59
CA ALA A 62 -0.45 -13.69 -3.13
C ALA A 62 0.10 -12.37 -2.55
N GLY A 63 1.29 -11.96 -2.99
CA GLY A 63 1.92 -10.68 -2.65
C GLY A 63 0.99 -9.50 -2.94
N ARG A 64 0.48 -9.42 -4.18
CA ARG A 64 -0.46 -8.38 -4.60
C ARG A 64 -1.72 -8.38 -3.72
N LYS A 65 -2.34 -9.55 -3.50
CA LYS A 65 -3.59 -9.65 -2.75
C LYS A 65 -3.41 -9.20 -1.31
N ALA A 66 -2.32 -9.58 -0.65
CA ALA A 66 -2.02 -9.17 0.72
C ALA A 66 -1.75 -7.66 0.81
N ALA A 67 -0.89 -7.13 -0.06
CA ALA A 67 -0.50 -5.73 -0.06
C ALA A 67 -1.68 -4.81 -0.44
N ASN A 68 -2.44 -5.13 -1.49
CA ASN A 68 -3.61 -4.35 -1.91
C ASN A 68 -4.72 -4.38 -0.87
N LYS A 69 -4.96 -5.53 -0.20
CA LYS A 69 -5.94 -5.63 0.89
C LYS A 69 -5.58 -4.67 2.02
N ARG A 70 -4.32 -4.68 2.47
CA ARG A 70 -3.84 -3.80 3.54
C ARG A 70 -3.95 -2.32 3.14
N LEU A 71 -3.52 -1.97 1.93
CA LEU A 71 -3.61 -0.58 1.44
C LEU A 71 -5.06 -0.10 1.39
N ARG A 72 -5.96 -0.92 0.86
CA ARG A 72 -7.40 -0.61 0.83
C ARG A 72 -7.98 -0.44 2.23
N GLU A 73 -7.67 -1.35 3.16
CA GLU A 73 -8.12 -1.23 4.55
C GLU A 73 -7.60 0.06 5.21
N PHE A 74 -6.34 0.40 4.95
CA PHE A 74 -5.75 1.63 5.44
C PHE A 74 -6.47 2.86 4.88
N CYS A 75 -6.59 2.99 3.55
CA CYS A 75 -7.32 4.09 2.92
C CYS A 75 -8.79 4.14 3.35
N THR A 76 -9.45 2.99 3.50
CA THR A 76 -10.85 2.90 3.97
C THR A 76 -10.99 3.35 5.42
N ARG A 77 -10.01 3.07 6.29
CA ARG A 77 -10.00 3.58 7.67
C ARG A 77 -9.63 5.06 7.72
N TYR A 78 -8.75 5.52 6.84
CA TYR A 78 -8.30 6.91 6.78
C TYR A 78 -9.38 7.85 6.20
N SER A 79 -10.17 7.38 5.22
CA SER A 79 -11.24 8.14 4.57
C SER A 79 -12.31 8.72 5.53
N PRO A 80 -12.79 8.00 6.56
CA PRO A 80 -13.67 8.56 7.60
C PRO A 80 -12.90 9.32 8.69
N SER A 81 -11.64 8.98 8.98
CA SER A 81 -10.83 9.70 9.97
C SER A 81 -10.43 11.11 9.52
N VAL A 82 -10.26 11.33 8.21
CA VAL A 82 -10.10 12.69 7.63
C VAL A 82 -11.40 13.50 7.69
N ARG A 83 -12.56 12.85 7.85
CA ARG A 83 -13.89 13.48 7.98
C ARG A 83 -14.37 13.65 9.43
N GLY A 84 -13.54 13.35 10.43
CA GLY A 84 -13.81 13.68 11.85
C GLY A 84 -14.03 12.50 12.81
N TYR A 85 -13.59 11.27 12.50
CA TYR A 85 -13.65 10.17 13.47
C TYR A 85 -12.33 9.37 13.52
N THR A 86 -11.42 9.80 14.40
CA THR A 86 -10.36 8.92 14.92
C THR A 86 -11.00 7.91 15.87
N VAL A 87 -11.34 6.72 15.36
CA VAL A 87 -11.49 5.57 16.26
C VAL A 87 -10.08 5.10 16.61
N ASN A 88 -9.69 5.32 17.87
CA ASN A 88 -8.44 4.83 18.43
C ASN A 88 -8.26 3.34 18.09
N PRO A 89 -7.05 2.88 17.74
CA PRO A 89 -6.79 1.46 17.59
C PRO A 89 -7.16 0.76 18.93
N PRO A 90 -7.81 -0.42 18.88
CA PRO A 90 -8.17 -1.13 20.10
C PRO A 90 -6.89 -1.44 20.87
N LYS A 91 -6.77 -0.87 22.07
CA LYS A 91 -5.76 -1.27 23.05
C LYS A 91 -6.20 -2.64 23.55
N THR A 92 -5.55 -3.70 23.08
CA THR A 92 -5.71 -5.01 23.72
C THR A 92 -5.04 -4.92 25.10
N VAL A 93 -5.87 -5.04 26.13
CA VAL A 93 -5.50 -5.17 27.55
C VAL A 93 -4.91 -6.53 27.84
#